data_AF-A0A946AZ80-F1
#
_entry.id   AF-A0A946AZ80-F1
#
_cell.length_a   1.000
_cell.length_b   1.000
_cell.length_c   1.000
_cell.angle_alpha   90.00
_cell.angle_beta   90.00
_cell.angle_gamma   90.00
#
_symmetry.space_group_name_H-M   'P 1'
#
loop_
_entity.id
_entity.type
_entity.pdbx_description
1 polymer ?
#
loop_
_entity_poly.entity_id
_entity_poly.type
_entity_poly.pdbx_seq_one_letter_code
_entity_poly.pdbx_strand_id
1 'polypeptide(L)'
;IWQTFDGGKKLKEAKYDTDFNGTKDRWDYFVNGSLEKVGFDTNSDQKPDQWQFFNKENLLIRVENDTNFDGDVDRWETFDSSGKLIRIESDRNFDGKPDLVQNK
;
A
#
# COMPACT_ATOMS: atom_id res chain seq x y z
N ILE A 1 -18.30 4.52 2.78
CA ILE A 1 -17.59 3.82 1.69
C ILE A 1 -17.92 4.47 0.35
N TRP A 2 -16.91 4.68 -0.50
CA TRP A 2 -17.06 5.19 -1.86
C TRP A 2 -16.52 4.15 -2.84
N GLN A 3 -17.30 3.74 -3.85
CA GLN A 3 -16.91 2.69 -4.80
C GLN A 3 -16.86 3.22 -6.24
N THR A 4 -15.85 2.78 -6.98
CA THR A 4 -15.68 3.06 -8.41
C THR A 4 -15.62 1.74 -9.17
N PHE A 5 -16.36 1.63 -10.27
CA PHE A 5 -16.38 0.46 -11.15
C PHE A 5 -15.71 0.76 -12.49
N ASP A 6 -15.17 -0.26 -13.15
CA ASP A 6 -14.68 -0.16 -14.53
C ASP A 6 -15.84 -0.18 -15.57
N GLY A 7 -15.52 0.00 -16.85
CA GLY A 7 -16.51 -0.03 -17.94
C GLY A 7 -17.23 -1.38 -18.11
N GLY A 8 -16.69 -2.45 -17.52
CA GLY A 8 -17.28 -3.79 -17.45
C GLY A 8 -18.09 -4.04 -16.18
N LYS A 9 -18.32 -3.03 -15.33
CA LYS A 9 -18.99 -3.11 -14.04
C LYS A 9 -18.25 -3.94 -12.98
N LYS A 10 -16.95 -4.18 -13.14
CA LYS A 10 -16.13 -4.78 -12.09
C LYS A 10 -15.67 -3.70 -11.13
N LEU A 11 -15.57 -4.03 -9.84
CA LEU A 11 -15.03 -3.10 -8.85
C LEU A 11 -13.58 -2.76 -9.24
N LYS A 12 -13.28 -1.48 -9.28
CA LYS A 12 -11.95 -0.94 -9.59
C LYS A 12 -11.28 -0.36 -8.35
N GLU A 13 -12.07 0.33 -7.52
CA GLU A 13 -11.58 1.04 -6.35
C GLU A 13 -12.68 1.11 -5.28
N ALA A 14 -12.31 1.00 -4.02
CA ALA A 14 -13.16 1.29 -2.88
C ALA A 14 -12.40 2.13 -1.84
N LYS A 15 -13.04 3.17 -1.31
CA LYS A 15 -12.46 4.05 -0.28
C LYS A 15 -13.28 4.00 0.98
N TYR A 16 -12.61 4.05 2.13
CA TYR A 16 -13.22 3.88 3.44
C TYR A 16 -12.79 5.03 4.35
N ASP A 17 -13.73 5.40 5.21
CA ASP A 17 -13.54 6.22 6.40
C ASP A 17 -13.85 5.24 7.55
N THR A 18 -12.80 4.63 8.12
CA THR A 18 -12.88 3.52 9.08
C THR A 18 -12.91 4.01 10.52
N ASP A 19 -12.44 5.23 10.78
CA ASP A 19 -12.47 5.88 12.08
C ASP A 19 -13.62 6.90 12.23
N PHE A 20 -14.38 7.14 11.15
CA PHE A 20 -15.55 8.02 11.06
C PHE A 20 -15.24 9.50 11.30
N ASN A 21 -14.03 9.93 10.95
CA ASN A 21 -13.60 11.33 11.11
C ASN A 21 -14.02 12.24 9.93
N GLY A 22 -14.63 11.67 8.88
CA GLY A 22 -15.10 12.37 7.68
C GLY A 22 -14.09 12.44 6.55
N THR A 23 -12.88 11.91 6.74
CA THR A 23 -11.84 11.75 5.71
C THR A 23 -11.63 10.27 5.39
N LYS A 24 -11.02 9.96 4.25
CA LYS A 24 -10.75 8.57 3.88
C LYS A 24 -9.39 8.20 4.42
N ASP A 25 -9.30 7.06 5.10
CA ASP A 25 -8.06 6.51 5.64
C ASP A 25 -7.63 5.23 4.94
N ARG A 26 -8.47 4.66 4.06
CA ARG A 26 -8.16 3.43 3.33
C ARG A 26 -8.67 3.43 1.89
N TRP A 27 -7.85 2.89 0.98
CA TRP A 27 -8.14 2.75 -0.46
C TRP A 27 -7.80 1.35 -0.95
N ASP A 28 -8.80 0.59 -1.37
CA ASP A 28 -8.64 -0.73 -1.97
C ASP A 28 -8.68 -0.62 -3.49
N TYR A 29 -7.70 -1.18 -4.19
CA TYR A 29 -7.62 -1.20 -5.65
C TYR A 29 -7.71 -2.62 -6.18
N PHE A 30 -8.53 -2.81 -7.21
CA PHE A 30 -8.86 -4.11 -7.77
C PHE A 30 -8.51 -4.17 -9.26
N VAL A 31 -7.95 -5.30 -9.68
CA VAL A 31 -7.70 -5.61 -11.09
C VAL A 31 -8.42 -6.90 -11.43
N ASN A 32 -9.32 -6.83 -12.43
CA ASN A 32 -10.14 -7.96 -12.86
C ASN A 32 -10.98 -8.63 -11.75
N GLY A 33 -11.26 -7.92 -10.65
CA GLY A 33 -12.01 -8.42 -9.50
C GLY A 33 -11.13 -9.01 -8.38
N SER A 34 -9.82 -9.06 -8.55
CA SER A 34 -8.86 -9.44 -7.50
C SER A 34 -8.26 -8.20 -6.85
N LEU A 35 -8.03 -8.25 -5.54
CA LEU A 35 -7.37 -7.17 -4.79
C LEU A 35 -5.90 -7.09 -5.23
N GLU A 36 -5.48 -5.94 -5.74
CA GLU A 36 -4.09 -5.72 -6.19
C GLU A 36 -3.28 -5.00 -5.12
N LYS A 37 -3.83 -3.92 -4.56
CA LYS A 37 -3.17 -3.15 -3.51
C LYS A 37 -4.15 -2.43 -2.60
N VAL A 38 -3.71 -2.16 -1.37
CA VAL A 38 -4.43 -1.35 -0.39
C VAL A 38 -3.53 -0.21 0.07
N GLY A 39 -4.03 1.01 0.03
CA GLY A 39 -3.39 2.20 0.58
C GLY A 39 -4.00 2.58 1.92
N PHE A 40 -3.19 3.07 2.85
CA PHE A 40 -3.61 3.59 4.15
C PHE A 40 -3.01 4.99 4.38
N ASP A 41 -3.84 5.89 4.90
CA ASP A 41 -3.41 7.16 5.47
C ASP A 41 -3.37 7.00 6.99
N THR A 42 -2.17 6.98 7.55
CA THR A 42 -1.90 6.76 8.97
C THR A 42 -1.57 8.07 9.71
N ASN A 43 -1.36 9.17 8.99
CA ASN A 43 -1.04 10.48 9.56
C ASN A 43 -2.19 11.52 9.45
N SER A 44 -3.30 11.15 8.80
CA SER A 44 -4.49 11.96 8.54
C SER A 44 -4.28 13.18 7.63
N ASP A 45 -3.34 13.12 6.69
CA ASP A 45 -3.09 14.19 5.71
C ASP A 45 -3.92 14.05 4.42
N GLN A 46 -4.78 13.03 4.36
CA GLN A 46 -5.64 12.63 3.24
C GLN A 46 -4.89 12.01 2.05
N LYS A 47 -3.64 11.59 2.24
CA LYS A 47 -2.85 10.86 1.26
C LYS A 47 -2.37 9.53 1.87
N PRO A 48 -2.40 8.43 1.12
CA PRO A 48 -1.86 7.18 1.62
C PRO A 48 -0.33 7.24 1.78
N ASP A 49 0.16 7.05 3.01
CA ASP A 49 1.58 6.90 3.36
C ASP A 49 2.03 5.43 3.45
N GLN A 50 1.10 4.48 3.48
CA GLN A 50 1.41 3.05 3.41
C GLN A 50 0.67 2.37 2.26
N TRP A 51 1.38 1.49 1.53
CA TRP A 51 0.82 0.65 0.48
C TRP A 51 1.16 -0.82 0.70
N GLN A 52 0.15 -1.68 0.63
CA GLN A 52 0.27 -3.14 0.67
C GLN A 52 -0.08 -3.73 -0.69
N PHE A 53 0.72 -4.65 -1.21
CA PHE A 53 0.54 -5.27 -2.52
C PHE A 53 0.32 -6.78 -2.40
N PHE A 54 -0.62 -7.29 -3.19
CA PHE A 54 -1.05 -8.68 -3.14
C PHE A 54 -0.86 -9.38 -4.48
N ASN A 55 -0.55 -10.68 -4.43
CA ASN A 55 -0.52 -11.52 -5.62
C ASN A 55 -1.93 -12.02 -5.99
N LYS A 56 -2.04 -12.81 -7.07
CA LYS A 56 -3.32 -13.38 -7.54
C LYS A 56 -3.99 -14.36 -6.57
N GLU A 57 -3.25 -14.88 -5.59
CA GLU A 57 -3.73 -15.76 -4.53
C GLU A 57 -4.12 -14.96 -3.26
N ASN A 58 -4.14 -13.63 -3.35
CA ASN A 58 -4.36 -12.69 -2.24
C ASN A 58 -3.32 -12.78 -1.12
N LEU A 59 -2.10 -13.23 -1.44
CA LEU A 59 -0.97 -13.21 -0.50
C LEU A 59 -0.24 -11.88 -0.57
N LEU A 60 0.08 -11.31 0.60
CA LEU A 60 0.89 -10.11 0.72
C LEU A 60 2.31 -10.39 0.22
N ILE A 61 2.78 -9.62 -0.75
CA ILE A 61 4.10 -9.77 -1.36
C ILE A 61 5.03 -8.58 -1.10
N ARG A 62 4.45 -7.40 -0.85
CA ARG A 62 5.22 -6.19 -0.62
C ARG A 62 4.45 -5.18 0.23
N VAL A 63 5.18 -4.48 1.10
CA VAL A 63 4.71 -3.27 1.78
C VAL A 63 5.65 -2.13 1.43
N GLU A 64 5.10 -0.97 1.13
CA GLU A 64 5.79 0.29 0.89
C GLU A 64 5.32 1.31 1.93
N ASN A 65 6.23 2.06 2.54
CA ASN A 65 5.90 3.13 3.47
C ASN A 65 6.68 4.40 3.12
N ASP A 66 5.99 5.52 3.19
CA ASP A 66 6.53 6.87 3.31
C ASP A 66 6.51 7.21 4.81
N THR A 67 7.66 7.06 5.46
CA THR A 67 7.78 7.24 6.91
C THR A 67 8.01 8.68 7.34
N ASN A 68 8.35 9.57 6.39
CA ASN A 68 8.56 11.00 6.64
C ASN A 68 7.40 11.89 6.13
N PHE A 69 6.45 11.31 5.40
CA PHE A 69 5.25 11.92 4.85
C PHE A 69 5.52 13.00 3.78
N ASP A 70 6.59 12.87 3.01
CA ASP A 70 6.92 13.80 1.93
C ASP A 70 6.24 13.46 0.59
N GLY A 71 5.59 12.29 0.51
CA GLY A 71 4.90 11.77 -0.66
C GLY A 71 5.69 10.74 -1.46
N ASP A 72 6.96 10.50 -1.12
CA ASP A 72 7.82 9.50 -1.72
C ASP A 72 8.03 8.32 -0.76
N VAL A 73 7.98 7.10 -1.29
CA VAL A 73 8.24 5.91 -0.48
C VAL A 73 9.71 5.88 -0.10
N ASP A 74 9.99 5.70 1.19
CA ASP A 74 11.35 5.58 1.72
C ASP A 74 11.65 4.18 2.27
N ARG A 75 10.66 3.30 2.33
CA ARG A 75 10.82 1.97 2.93
C ARG A 75 10.03 0.89 2.20
N TRP A 76 10.72 -0.20 1.85
CA TRP A 76 10.14 -1.36 1.18
C TRP A 76 10.36 -2.64 2.00
N GLU A 77 9.35 -3.49 2.06
CA GLU A 77 9.37 -4.81 2.67
C GLU A 77 8.89 -5.84 1.65
N THR A 78 9.64 -6.93 1.46
CA THR A 78 9.27 -8.00 0.54
C THR A 78 9.06 -9.31 1.29
N PHE A 79 8.00 -10.02 0.93
CA PHE A 79 7.58 -11.27 1.56
C PHE A 79 7.66 -12.43 0.56
N ASP A 80 7.97 -13.62 1.05
CA ASP A 80 7.88 -14.85 0.25
C ASP A 80 6.45 -15.40 0.19
N SER A 81 6.25 -16.49 -0.56
CA SER A 81 4.95 -17.13 -0.72
C SER A 81 4.39 -17.77 0.57
N SER A 82 5.20 -17.90 1.62
CA SER A 82 4.74 -18.32 2.95
C SER A 82 4.30 -17.15 3.83
N GLY A 83 4.45 -15.91 3.35
CA GLY A 83 4.21 -14.69 4.11
C GLY A 83 5.37 -14.30 5.02
N LYS A 84 6.55 -14.92 4.87
CA LYS A 84 7.74 -14.56 5.66
C LYS A 84 8.41 -13.35 5.03
N LEU A 85 8.75 -12.36 5.86
CA LEU A 85 9.58 -11.22 5.46
C LEU A 85 10.99 -11.71 5.10
N ILE A 86 11.41 -11.45 3.86
CA ILE A 86 12.71 -11.90 3.32
C ILE A 86 13.66 -10.75 3.01
N ARG A 87 13.14 -9.53 2.79
CA ARG A 87 13.96 -8.37 2.42
C ARG A 87 13.35 -7.07 2.91
N ILE A 88 14.21 -6.19 3.42
CA ILE A 88 13.92 -4.80 3.75
C ILE A 88 14.85 -3.91 2.94
N GLU A 89 14.31 -2.87 2.33
CA GLU A 89 15.05 -1.77 1.72
C GLU A 89 14.62 -0.46 2.40
N SER A 90 15.54 0.48 2.57
CA SER A 90 15.24 1.80 3.13
C SER A 90 16.12 2.88 2.49
N ASP A 91 15.52 4.04 2.23
CA ASP A 91 16.13 5.30 1.83
C ASP A 91 16.09 6.26 3.04
N ARG A 92 17.12 6.20 3.86
CA ARG A 92 17.23 6.94 5.12
C ARG A 92 17.66 8.39 4.91
N ASN A 93 18.13 8.73 3.70
CA ASN A 93 18.54 10.07 3.34
C ASN A 93 17.55 10.77 2.40
N PHE A 94 16.45 10.11 2.05
CA PHE A 94 15.32 10.63 1.27
C PHE A 94 15.77 11.21 -0.08
N ASP A 95 16.63 10.48 -0.81
CA ASP A 95 17.11 10.88 -2.14
C ASP A 95 16.43 10.13 -3.30
N GLY A 96 15.42 9.34 -2.98
CA GLY A 96 14.65 8.49 -3.88
C GLY A 96 15.31 7.14 -4.17
N LYS A 97 16.38 6.77 -3.47
CA LYS A 97 17.12 5.51 -3.68
C LYS A 97 17.42 4.84 -2.34
N PRO A 98 17.16 3.52 -2.23
CA PRO A 98 17.54 2.79 -1.03
C PRO A 98 19.06 2.84 -0.76
N ASP A 99 19.46 3.28 0.42
CA ASP A 99 20.83 3.26 0.92
C ASP A 99 21.09 2.09 1.89
N LEU A 100 20.02 1.40 2.31
CA LEU A 100 20.07 0.21 3.15
C LEU A 100 19.31 -0.94 2.50
N VAL A 101 19.95 -2.11 2.42
CA VAL A 101 19.32 -3.37 2.02
C VAL A 101 19.65 -4.44 3.05
N GLN A 102 18.62 -5.07 3.63
CA GLN A 102 18.75 -6.15 4.59
C GLN A 102 17.97 -7.38 4.12
N ASN A 103 18.67 -8.50 3.95
CA ASN A 103 18.05 -9.82 3.71
C ASN A 103 17.85 -10.55 5.04
N LYS A 104 16.80 -11.38 5.14
CA LYS A 104 16.43 -12.13 6.35
C LYS A 104 16.64 -13.64 6.23
#